data_AF-A0A2X4X155-F1
#
_entry.id   AF-A0A2X4X155-F1
#
_cell.length_a   1.000
_cell.length_b   1.000
_cell.length_c   1.000
_cell.angle_alpha   90.00
_cell.angle_beta   90.00
_cell.angle_gamma   90.00
#
_symmetry.space_group_name_H-M   'P 1'
#
loop_
_entity.id
_entity.type
_entity.pdbx_description
1 polymer ?
#
loop_
_entity_poly.entity_id
_entity_poly.type
_entity_poly.pdbx_seq_one_letter_code
_entity_poly.pdbx_strand_id
1 'polypeptide(L)'
;MGAGEGIVMDQQTLERIRKAVDDFGSVIKEYRNKEALTYDSIASRIGCSASFIFRAERGSREIPVHMKIRILREGLNWNINEIEQLLVEIGNRYEKKSR
;
A
#
# COMPACT_ATOMS: atom_id res chain seq x y z
N MET A 1 14.08 24.71 -17.92
CA MET A 1 13.73 24.89 -16.51
C MET A 1 12.30 24.40 -16.30
N GLY A 2 12.12 23.13 -15.96
CA GLY A 2 10.87 22.65 -15.40
C GLY A 2 11.19 22.32 -13.96
N ALA A 3 10.91 23.24 -13.04
CA ALA A 3 10.92 22.91 -11.63
C ALA A 3 9.88 21.80 -11.48
N GLY A 4 10.35 20.59 -11.16
CA GLY A 4 9.45 19.55 -10.68
C GLY A 4 8.81 20.14 -9.43
N GLU A 5 7.55 20.54 -9.55
CA GLU A 5 6.73 20.93 -8.41
C GLU A 5 6.79 19.75 -7.46
N GLY A 6 7.57 19.90 -6.38
CA GLY A 6 7.53 18.97 -5.28
C GLY A 6 6.11 19.01 -4.78
N ILE A 7 5.32 17.97 -5.11
CA ILE A 7 3.98 17.81 -4.58
C ILE A 7 4.17 17.78 -3.08
N VAL A 8 3.77 18.87 -2.42
CA VAL A 8 3.78 18.95 -0.96
C VAL A 8 2.70 18.00 -0.49
N MET A 9 3.09 16.76 -0.22
CA MET A 9 2.20 15.79 0.40
C MET A 9 1.90 16.24 1.82
N ASP A 10 0.63 16.16 2.21
CA ASP A 10 0.24 16.46 3.57
C ASP A 10 0.79 15.39 4.54
N GLN A 11 0.83 15.76 5.82
CA GLN A 11 1.39 14.91 6.87
C GLN A 11 0.67 13.55 7.00
N GLN A 12 -0.64 13.49 6.71
CA GLN A 12 -1.41 12.24 6.81
C GLN A 12 -1.02 11.29 5.68
N THR A 13 -0.81 11.80 4.47
CA THR A 13 -0.34 11.01 3.33
C THR A 13 1.04 10.40 3.61
N LEU A 14 1.98 11.18 4.16
CA LEU A 14 3.31 10.70 4.53
C LEU A 14 3.28 9.61 5.62
N GLU A 15 2.44 9.81 6.65
CA GLU A 15 2.28 8.82 7.72
C GLU A 15 1.69 7.51 7.19
N ARG A 16 0.70 7.61 6.29
CA ARG A 16 0.08 6.45 5.65
C ARG A 16 1.07 5.69 4.78
N ILE A 17 1.94 6.38 4.05
CA ILE A 17 3.02 5.76 3.26
C ILE A 17 3.99 5.03 4.18
N ARG A 18 4.51 5.68 5.24
CA ARG A 18 5.42 5.04 6.21
C ARG A 18 4.83 3.77 6.78
N LYS A 19 3.56 3.85 7.20
CA LYS A 19 2.82 2.69 7.69
C LYS A 19 2.68 1.58 6.67
N ALA A 20 2.44 1.89 5.40
CA ALA A 20 2.39 0.87 4.34
C ALA A 20 3.75 0.17 4.13
N VAL A 21 4.87 0.84 4.41
CA VAL A 21 6.21 0.23 4.37
C VAL A 21 6.46 -0.66 5.59
N ASP A 22 5.98 -0.25 6.77
CA ASP A 22 6.17 -0.96 8.04
C ASP A 22 5.22 -2.13 8.23
N ASP A 23 3.93 -1.89 8.03
CA ASP A 23 2.83 -2.84 8.25
C ASP A 23 1.77 -2.66 7.16
N PHE A 24 2.05 -3.26 6.01
CA PHE A 24 1.12 -3.25 4.87
C PHE A 24 -0.23 -3.90 5.20
N GLY A 25 -0.27 -4.92 6.06
CA GLY A 25 -1.49 -5.61 6.44
C GLY A 25 -2.45 -4.71 7.21
N SER A 26 -1.93 -3.88 8.12
CA SER A 26 -2.72 -2.89 8.84
C SER A 26 -3.39 -1.87 7.92
N VAL A 27 -2.71 -1.44 6.86
CA VAL A 27 -3.25 -0.46 5.89
C VAL A 27 -4.45 -1.03 5.14
N ILE A 28 -4.39 -2.30 4.74
CA ILE A 28 -5.53 -3.00 4.12
C ILE A 28 -6.70 -3.03 5.11
N LYS A 29 -6.44 -3.48 6.35
CA LYS A 29 -7.47 -3.64 7.39
C LYS A 29 -8.16 -2.32 7.72
N GLU A 30 -7.40 -1.24 7.85
CA GLU A 30 -7.93 0.08 8.18
C GLU A 30 -8.81 0.63 7.07
N TYR A 31 -8.34 0.57 5.83
CA TYR A 31 -9.14 0.97 4.68
C TYR A 31 -10.41 0.13 4.58
N ARG A 32 -10.29 -1.20 4.70
CA ARG A 32 -11.42 -2.12 4.63
C ARG A 32 -12.47 -1.79 5.69
N ASN A 33 -12.05 -1.55 6.93
CA ASN A 33 -12.96 -1.22 8.02
C ASN A 33 -13.61 0.16 7.84
N LYS A 34 -12.83 1.17 7.42
CA LYS A 34 -13.32 2.53 7.17
C LYS A 34 -14.40 2.55 6.08
N GLU A 35 -14.19 1.80 5.01
CA GLU A 35 -15.10 1.72 3.86
C GLU A 35 -16.13 0.58 3.98
N ALA A 36 -16.21 -0.08 5.15
CA ALA A 36 -17.10 -1.22 5.43
C ALA A 36 -17.03 -2.35 4.37
N LEU A 37 -15.85 -2.59 3.80
CA LEU A 37 -15.63 -3.59 2.77
C LEU A 37 -15.45 -4.99 3.38
N THR A 38 -15.88 -6.02 2.64
CA THR A 38 -15.57 -7.41 2.99
C THR A 38 -14.25 -7.83 2.34
N TYR A 39 -13.73 -8.99 2.74
CA TYR A 39 -12.58 -9.59 2.07
C TYR A 39 -12.86 -9.90 0.61
N ASP A 40 -14.07 -10.39 0.30
CA ASP A 40 -14.52 -10.66 -1.06
C ASP A 40 -14.60 -9.39 -1.91
N SER A 41 -15.04 -8.26 -1.35
CA SER A 41 -15.09 -6.99 -2.08
C SER A 41 -13.71 -6.56 -2.56
N ILE A 42 -12.69 -6.58 -1.69
CA ILE A 42 -11.33 -6.22 -2.07
C ILE A 42 -10.75 -7.26 -3.03
N ALA A 43 -10.94 -8.55 -2.74
CA ALA A 43 -10.44 -9.64 -3.57
C ALA A 43 -10.98 -9.59 -5.00
N SER A 44 -12.27 -9.25 -5.15
CA SER A 44 -12.92 -9.09 -6.46
C SER A 44 -12.35 -7.91 -7.25
N ARG A 45 -12.06 -6.78 -6.58
CA ARG A 45 -11.42 -5.62 -7.24
C ARG A 45 -10.06 -5.96 -7.83
N ILE A 46 -9.28 -6.79 -7.14
CA ILE A 46 -7.92 -7.14 -7.54
C ILE A 46 -7.78 -8.50 -8.22
N GLY A 47 -8.88 -9.22 -8.45
CA GLY A 47 -8.86 -10.55 -9.05
C GLY A 47 -8.05 -11.60 -8.27
N CYS A 48 -8.25 -11.71 -6.96
CA CYS A 48 -7.67 -12.75 -6.11
C CYS A 48 -8.72 -13.45 -5.23
N SER A 49 -8.29 -14.33 -4.31
CA SER A 49 -9.19 -14.93 -3.32
C SER A 49 -9.32 -14.09 -2.05
N ALA A 50 -10.49 -14.12 -1.40
CA ALA A 50 -10.70 -13.48 -0.09
C ALA A 50 -9.72 -13.99 0.97
N SER A 51 -9.37 -15.27 0.93
CA SER A 51 -8.36 -15.90 1.80
C SER A 51 -6.96 -15.27 1.64
N PHE A 52 -6.61 -14.80 0.45
CA PHE A 52 -5.37 -14.06 0.22
C PHE A 52 -5.39 -12.71 0.95
N ILE A 53 -6.49 -11.94 0.85
CA ILE A 53 -6.64 -10.66 1.57
C ILE A 53 -6.60 -10.87 3.08
N PHE A 54 -7.29 -11.88 3.60
CA PHE A 54 -7.27 -12.20 5.02
C PHE A 54 -5.85 -12.49 5.55
N ARG A 55 -5.06 -13.30 4.81
CA ARG A 55 -3.67 -13.59 5.18
C ARG A 55 -2.76 -12.37 5.04
N ALA A 56 -3.00 -11.55 4.01
CA ALA A 56 -2.31 -10.28 3.81
C ALA A 56 -2.52 -9.33 5.00
N GLU A 57 -3.76 -9.16 5.47
CA GLU A 57 -4.06 -8.35 6.66
C GLU A 57 -3.39 -8.86 7.94
N ARG A 58 -3.25 -10.18 8.09
CA ARG A 58 -2.62 -10.79 9.27
C ARG A 58 -1.09 -10.82 9.22
N GLY A 59 -0.47 -10.40 8.12
CA GLY A 59 0.97 -10.54 7.91
C GLY A 59 1.44 -12.00 7.84
N SER A 60 0.53 -12.98 7.73
CA SER A 60 0.86 -14.41 7.67
C SER A 60 1.30 -14.86 6.28
N ARG A 61 1.32 -13.94 5.31
CA ARG A 61 1.82 -14.14 3.97
C ARG A 61 2.60 -12.92 3.52
N GLU A 62 3.83 -13.13 3.05
CA GLU A 62 4.58 -12.09 2.36
C GLU A 62 3.92 -11.76 1.02
N ILE A 63 3.75 -10.48 0.76
CA ILE A 63 3.06 -9.96 -0.43
C ILE A 63 4.12 -9.43 -1.40
N PRO A 64 4.24 -10.00 -2.60
CA PRO A 64 5.14 -9.48 -3.63
C PRO A 64 4.83 -8.02 -3.97
N VAL A 65 5.84 -7.24 -4.34
CA VAL A 65 5.70 -5.79 -4.64
C VAL A 65 4.63 -5.52 -5.69
N HIS A 66 4.57 -6.30 -6.78
CA HIS A 66 3.54 -6.13 -7.81
C HIS A 66 2.11 -6.33 -7.25
N MET A 67 1.92 -7.25 -6.30
CA MET A 67 0.64 -7.42 -5.62
C MET A 67 0.34 -6.29 -4.64
N LYS A 68 1.35 -5.74 -3.95
CA LYS A 68 1.17 -4.54 -3.11
C LYS A 68 0.67 -3.37 -3.94
N ILE A 69 1.30 -3.10 -5.09
CA ILE A 69 0.87 -2.04 -6.03
C ILE A 69 -0.58 -2.26 -6.47
N ARG A 70 -0.94 -3.50 -6.84
CA ARG A 70 -2.30 -3.84 -7.27
C ARG A 70 -3.33 -3.63 -6.17
N ILE A 71 -3.04 -4.08 -4.94
CA ILE A 71 -3.88 -3.86 -3.76
C ILE A 71 -4.10 -2.37 -3.52
N LEU A 72 -3.04 -1.56 -3.55
CA LEU A 72 -3.15 -0.12 -3.31
C LEU A 72 -3.98 0.57 -4.39
N ARG A 73 -3.68 0.31 -5.66
CA ARG A 73 -4.32 0.96 -6.80
C ARG A 73 -5.78 0.53 -6.97
N GLU A 74 -6.03 -0.78 -7.07
CA GLU A 74 -7.34 -1.34 -7.44
C GLU A 74 -8.19 -1.66 -6.21
N GLY A 75 -7.56 -2.08 -5.11
CA GLY A 75 -8.28 -2.44 -3.88
C GLY A 75 -8.63 -1.23 -3.02
N LEU A 76 -7.65 -0.36 -2.79
CA LEU A 76 -7.69 0.75 -1.84
C LEU A 76 -7.83 2.14 -2.49
N ASN A 77 -7.86 2.21 -3.83
CA ASN A 77 -7.99 3.45 -4.60
C ASN A 77 -6.91 4.51 -4.27
N TRP A 78 -5.67 4.08 -4.01
CA TRP A 78 -4.54 5.00 -3.90
C TRP A 78 -4.22 5.59 -5.27
N ASN A 79 -3.80 6.85 -5.28
CA ASN A 79 -3.37 7.49 -6.51
C ASN A 79 -1.92 7.09 -6.87
N ILE A 80 -1.53 7.35 -8.11
CA ILE A 80 -0.23 6.94 -8.63
C ILE A 80 0.93 7.59 -7.87
N ASN A 81 0.82 8.86 -7.48
CA ASN A 81 1.87 9.59 -6.78
C ASN A 81 2.16 8.95 -5.41
N GLU A 82 1.12 8.54 -4.68
CA GLU A 82 1.28 7.88 -3.38
C GLU A 82 1.97 6.51 -3.52
N ILE A 83 1.66 5.79 -4.60
CA ILE A 83 2.28 4.50 -4.90
C ILE A 83 3.75 4.68 -5.30
N GLU A 84 4.07 5.69 -6.12
CA GLU A 84 5.45 6.01 -6.48
C GLU A 84 6.29 6.34 -5.25
N GLN A 85 5.75 7.15 -4.33
CA GLN A 85 6.43 7.52 -3.10
C GLN A 85 6.62 6.32 -2.16
N LEU A 86 5.64 5.42 -2.10
CA LEU A 86 5.82 4.15 -1.40
C LEU A 86 6.98 3.33 -1.95
N LEU A 87 7.10 3.24 -3.29
CA LEU A 87 8.18 2.47 -3.93
C LEU A 87 9.56 3.09 -3.66
N VAL A 88 9.66 4.42 -3.66
CA VAL A 88 10.87 5.14 -3.27
C VAL A 88 11.26 4.80 -1.83
N GLU A 89 10.32 4.87 -0.88
CA GLU A 89 10.62 4.58 0.53
C GLU A 89 11.00 3.11 0.77
N ILE A 90 10.36 2.19 0.05
CA ILE A 90 10.75 0.77 0.05
C ILE A 90 12.20 0.63 -0.45
N GLY A 91 12.56 1.27 -1.57
CA GLY A 91 13.91 1.26 -2.12
C GLY A 91 14.97 1.80 -1.12
N ASN A 92 14.71 2.98 -0.55
CA ASN A 92 15.59 3.60 0.45
C ASN A 92 15.84 2.68 1.67
N ARG A 93 14.81 1.95 2.11
CA ARG A 93 14.92 1.00 3.23
C ARG A 93 15.79 -0.20 2.87
N TYR A 94 15.70 -0.71 1.65
CA TYR A 94 16.58 -1.79 1.17
C TYR A 94 18.04 -1.33 1.13
N GLU A 95 18.32 -0.13 0.61
CA GLU A 95 19.68 0.41 0.55
C GLU A 95 20.30 0.59 1.95
N LYS A 96 19.51 1.08 2.91
CA LYS A 96 19.97 1.23 4.31
C LYS A 96 20.28 -0.09 5.00
N LYS A 97 19.53 -1.16 4.71
CA LYS A 97 19.77 -2.50 5.28
C LYS A 97 20.97 -3.22 4.66
N SER A 98 21.38 -2.81 3.47
CA SER A 98 22.50 -3.42 2.74
C SER A 98 23.86 -2.79 3.07
N ARG A 99 23.89 -1.73 3.89
CA ARG A 99 25.09 -1.10 4.44
C ARG A 99 25.32 -1.55 5.87
#